data_AF-A0A522AFT6-F1
#
_entry.id   AF-A0A522AFT6-F1
#
_cell.length_a   1.000
_cell.length_b   1.000
_cell.length_c   1.000
_cell.angle_alpha   90.00
_cell.angle_beta   90.00
_cell.angle_gamma   90.00
#
_symmetry.space_group_name_H-M   'P 1'
#
loop_
_entity.id
_entity.type
_entity.pdbx_description
1 polymer ?
#
loop_
_entity_poly.entity_id
_entity_poly.type
_entity_poly.pdbx_seq_one_letter_code
_entity_poly.pdbx_strand_id
1 'polypeptide(L)'
;MLRQGAQQPLPRGRVVGGSSALNGTIFTRGLAEDFDGWAGAGNVAWSYDAVLPFFRKLERDSDIADGHHGSEGPMPVRRVRRADWSPASTAFAAACEQAGFPYDPDMNAPGSIGVGALPMNSVDGIRFNTALAYLDPIRDRPNLHVIPETAVLKLIISGDRAIGVLARRGGETMEIHGGEVVLCAGAIKSPHLLMLSGIGPADELGAFGIPVLHELPHVGRNFTDHCTAHLPVRVPGLSRIHIDPTKNALAQVGLHYTAPDSSEHSDMMLIQTAVPRNAAVLQTATLPQRLRMFALAARQLSWAKLKDQLITEWDLSISVILMQGRSRGEVRLTSDQPLASPALHYHYLEDPEDVRRLREGMRLAARLVASAPYRKIKARRTGPSDDVLASDTLLDDHLRTHVSTSIHMASTCRMGTSRVDSVVDQYCRVHGVANLRVVDTSIMPTAVRRCPAATAVMIGERAAAFFS
;
A
#
# COMPACT_ATOMS: atom_id res chain seq x y z
N MET A 1 4.74 -8.80 -12.99
CA MET A 1 3.69 -8.61 -14.00
C MET A 1 2.43 -8.14 -13.30
N LEU A 2 2.01 -6.90 -13.62
CA LEU A 2 0.77 -6.31 -13.09
C LEU A 2 -0.40 -6.47 -14.06
N ARG A 3 -0.10 -6.58 -15.36
CA ARG A 3 -1.05 -6.75 -16.48
C ARG A 3 -0.51 -7.82 -17.41
N GLN A 4 -1.37 -8.39 -18.26
CA GLN A 4 -0.95 -9.40 -19.25
C GLN A 4 0.25 -8.89 -20.07
N GLY A 5 1.40 -9.55 -19.92
CA GLY A 5 2.63 -9.25 -20.66
C GLY A 5 3.39 -7.97 -20.30
N ALA A 6 2.92 -7.16 -19.34
CA ALA A 6 3.58 -5.89 -19.00
C ALA A 6 4.33 -5.95 -17.66
N GLN A 7 5.64 -5.67 -17.73
CA GLN A 7 6.45 -5.33 -16.55
C GLN A 7 6.28 -3.86 -16.20
N GLN A 8 6.19 -3.55 -14.91
CA GLN A 8 6.04 -2.19 -14.41
C GLN A 8 6.97 -1.97 -13.21
N PRO A 9 7.55 -0.77 -13.07
CA PRO A 9 8.34 -0.43 -11.90
C PRO A 9 7.44 -0.39 -10.67
N LEU A 10 7.86 -1.08 -9.61
CA LEU A 10 7.19 -1.05 -8.30
C LEU A 10 8.07 -0.27 -7.31
N PRO A 11 7.73 0.98 -6.98
CA PRO A 11 8.54 1.77 -6.07
C PRO A 11 8.49 1.21 -4.64
N ARG A 12 9.64 1.23 -3.96
CA ARG A 12 9.79 0.80 -2.56
C ARG A 12 10.74 1.74 -1.83
N GLY A 13 10.44 2.01 -0.55
CA GLY A 13 11.31 2.79 0.30
C GLY A 13 12.59 2.05 0.62
N ARG A 14 13.72 2.54 0.12
CA ARG A 14 15.08 2.10 0.50
C ARG A 14 15.76 3.21 1.28
N VAL A 15 15.26 3.43 2.49
CA VAL A 15 15.73 4.43 3.46
C VAL A 15 15.34 3.95 4.85
N VAL A 16 15.99 4.45 5.91
CA VAL A 16 15.55 4.19 7.29
C VAL A 16 14.11 4.70 7.44
N GLY A 17 13.21 3.85 7.95
CA GLY A 17 11.75 4.08 7.95
C GLY A 17 11.01 3.41 6.78
N GLY A 18 11.72 2.88 5.79
CA GLY A 18 11.16 2.08 4.70
C GLY A 18 10.13 2.83 3.86
N SER A 19 9.06 2.15 3.44
CA SER A 19 8.03 2.75 2.58
C SER A 19 7.23 3.88 3.25
N SER A 20 7.25 4.00 4.59
CA SER A 20 6.59 5.14 5.27
C SER A 20 7.22 6.49 4.92
N ALA A 21 8.48 6.49 4.47
CA ALA A 21 9.17 7.68 3.98
C ALA A 21 8.73 8.13 2.57
N LEU A 22 8.02 7.28 1.81
CA LEU A 22 7.61 7.55 0.42
C LEU A 22 6.09 7.53 0.19
N ASN A 23 5.30 6.94 1.09
CA ASN A 23 3.87 6.66 0.87
C ASN A 23 2.99 7.92 0.72
N GLY A 24 1.68 7.75 0.52
CA GLY A 24 0.74 8.88 0.40
C GLY A 24 0.42 9.62 1.71
N THR A 25 1.05 9.30 2.84
CA THR A 25 0.76 9.80 4.21
C THR A 25 -0.65 9.53 4.73
N ILE A 26 -1.53 8.90 3.96
CA ILE A 26 -2.83 8.42 4.44
C ILE A 26 -2.59 7.40 5.57
N PHE A 27 -3.20 7.66 6.72
CA PHE A 27 -3.00 6.93 7.96
C PHE A 27 -4.33 6.39 8.50
N THR A 28 -4.97 5.58 7.66
CA THR A 28 -6.20 4.85 8.02
C THR A 28 -5.88 3.55 8.75
N ARG A 29 -6.69 3.19 9.74
CA ARG A 29 -6.63 1.92 10.49
C ARG A 29 -7.44 0.85 9.76
N GLY A 30 -7.09 -0.43 9.89
CA GLY A 30 -8.00 -1.51 9.45
C GLY A 30 -9.36 -1.44 10.17
N LEU A 31 -10.40 -1.99 9.55
CA LEU A 31 -11.71 -2.09 10.17
C LEU A 31 -11.74 -3.22 11.21
N ALA A 32 -12.66 -3.15 12.17
CA ALA A 32 -12.80 -4.19 13.21
C ALA A 32 -12.99 -5.58 12.61
N GLU A 33 -13.79 -5.67 11.55
CA GLU A 33 -14.10 -6.90 10.82
C GLU A 33 -12.87 -7.52 10.14
N ASP A 34 -11.84 -6.73 9.82
CA ASP A 34 -10.58 -7.26 9.31
C ASP A 34 -9.89 -8.12 10.39
N PHE A 35 -9.80 -7.57 11.61
CA PHE A 35 -9.12 -8.19 12.75
C PHE A 35 -9.92 -9.34 13.35
N ASP A 36 -11.24 -9.18 13.43
CA ASP A 36 -12.13 -10.24 13.88
C ASP A 36 -12.15 -11.40 12.88
N GLY A 37 -12.02 -11.11 11.58
CA GLY A 37 -11.78 -12.14 10.55
C GLY A 37 -10.46 -12.89 10.76
N TRP A 38 -9.38 -12.19 11.15
CA TRP A 38 -8.10 -12.85 11.47
C TRP A 38 -8.21 -13.72 12.72
N ALA A 39 -8.91 -13.24 13.75
CA ALA A 39 -9.17 -13.97 14.98
C ALA A 39 -10.05 -15.21 14.74
N GLY A 40 -11.10 -15.08 13.92
CA GLY A 40 -11.97 -16.18 13.50
C GLY A 40 -11.22 -17.28 12.72
N ALA A 41 -10.12 -16.93 12.04
CA ALA A 41 -9.20 -17.87 11.43
C ALA A 41 -8.17 -18.48 12.42
N GLY A 42 -8.38 -18.32 13.73
CA GLY A 42 -7.54 -18.90 14.78
C GLY A 42 -6.45 -17.99 15.34
N ASN A 43 -6.34 -16.74 14.86
CA ASN A 43 -5.31 -15.78 15.30
C ASN A 43 -5.84 -14.82 16.37
N VAL A 44 -6.35 -15.36 17.46
CA VAL A 44 -7.08 -14.61 18.51
C VAL A 44 -6.26 -13.48 19.15
N ALA A 45 -4.93 -13.56 19.12
CA ALA A 45 -4.05 -12.49 19.56
C ALA A 45 -4.17 -11.19 18.73
N TRP A 46 -4.92 -11.23 17.62
CA TRP A 46 -5.13 -10.14 16.66
C TRP A 46 -6.59 -9.74 16.47
N SER A 47 -7.50 -10.15 17.37
CA SER A 47 -8.88 -9.61 17.37
C SER A 47 -8.87 -8.09 17.49
N TYR A 48 -9.97 -7.42 17.12
CA TYR A 48 -10.01 -5.96 17.18
C TYR A 48 -9.73 -5.43 18.59
N ASP A 49 -10.34 -6.05 19.60
CA ASP A 49 -10.11 -5.73 21.01
C ASP A 49 -8.64 -5.90 21.42
N ALA A 50 -7.95 -6.91 20.88
CA ALA A 50 -6.55 -7.16 21.19
C ALA A 50 -5.61 -6.12 20.55
N VAL A 51 -5.97 -5.55 19.40
CA VAL A 51 -5.12 -4.60 18.66
C VAL A 51 -5.47 -3.14 18.92
N LEU A 52 -6.69 -2.82 19.35
CA LEU A 52 -7.14 -1.45 19.62
C LEU A 52 -6.23 -0.68 20.61
N PRO A 53 -5.76 -1.28 21.73
CA PRO A 53 -4.82 -0.61 22.61
C PRO A 53 -3.52 -0.20 21.91
N PHE A 54 -3.07 -0.96 20.91
CA PHE A 54 -1.85 -0.67 20.14
C PHE A 54 -2.08 0.40 19.08
N PHE A 55 -3.27 0.45 18.46
CA PHE A 55 -3.68 1.59 17.63
C PHE A 55 -3.75 2.89 18.44
N ARG A 56 -4.25 2.85 19.67
CA ARG A 56 -4.25 4.01 20.57
C ARG A 56 -2.83 4.38 21.01
N LYS A 57 -1.99 3.40 21.33
CA LYS A 57 -0.61 3.63 21.75
C LYS A 57 0.26 4.29 20.67
N LEU A 58 0.12 3.87 19.42
CA LEU A 58 0.95 4.39 18.32
C LEU A 58 0.56 5.81 17.91
N GLU A 59 -0.69 6.21 18.16
CA GLU A 59 -1.31 7.40 17.57
C GLU A 59 -1.32 8.61 18.51
N ARG A 60 -1.09 9.78 17.93
CA ARG A 60 -1.42 11.10 18.47
C ARG A 60 -2.31 11.83 17.49
N ASP A 61 -3.61 11.58 17.56
CA ASP A 61 -4.66 12.27 16.81
C ASP A 61 -4.96 13.59 17.52
N SER A 62 -4.88 14.72 16.80
CA SER A 62 -5.20 16.03 17.37
C SER A 62 -6.56 16.58 16.94
N ASP A 63 -7.29 15.85 16.10
CA ASP A 63 -8.60 16.29 15.61
C ASP A 63 -9.74 15.55 16.31
N ILE A 64 -9.48 14.34 16.82
CA ILE A 64 -10.46 13.51 17.52
C ILE A 64 -9.93 13.14 18.90
N ALA A 65 -10.74 13.40 19.93
CA ALA A 65 -10.44 13.09 21.31
C ALA A 65 -11.59 12.26 21.91
N ASP A 66 -11.42 10.94 21.92
CA ASP A 66 -12.39 9.98 22.45
C ASP A 66 -11.69 8.74 23.04
N GLY A 67 -12.44 7.68 23.37
CA GLY A 67 -11.89 6.43 23.89
C GLY A 67 -11.26 5.50 22.83
N HIS A 68 -11.40 5.83 21.55
CA HIS A 68 -10.98 5.03 20.41
C HIS A 68 -9.64 5.50 19.81
N HIS A 69 -9.35 6.79 19.95
CA HIS A 69 -8.15 7.44 19.45
C HIS A 69 -7.03 7.52 20.49
N GLY A 70 -5.80 7.63 20.00
CA GLY A 70 -4.62 7.92 20.81
C GLY A 70 -4.31 9.41 20.79
N SER A 71 -3.86 9.96 21.92
CA SER A 71 -3.52 11.39 22.03
C SER A 71 -2.04 11.66 22.33
N GLU A 72 -1.24 10.61 22.53
CA GLU A 72 0.15 10.74 23.04
C GLU A 72 1.17 9.92 22.25
N GLY A 73 0.71 9.05 21.35
CA GLY A 73 1.58 8.15 20.59
C GLY A 73 2.56 8.85 19.66
N PRO A 74 3.61 8.16 19.21
CA PRO A 74 4.68 8.77 18.42
C PRO A 74 4.23 9.23 17.02
N MET A 75 3.20 8.60 16.43
CA MET A 75 2.69 8.94 15.10
C MET A 75 1.65 10.05 15.20
N PRO A 76 1.92 11.27 14.72
CA PRO A 76 0.89 12.30 14.65
C PRO A 76 -0.15 11.96 13.57
N VAL A 77 -1.41 12.27 13.84
CA VAL A 77 -2.52 12.10 12.89
C VAL A 77 -3.35 13.39 12.84
N ARG A 78 -3.66 13.82 11.62
CA ARG A 78 -4.37 15.06 11.29
C ARG A 78 -5.25 14.87 10.05
N ARG A 79 -6.27 15.70 9.89
CA ARG A 79 -7.20 15.75 8.77
C ARG A 79 -7.27 17.19 8.29
N VAL A 80 -7.44 17.38 6.98
CA VAL A 80 -7.78 18.71 6.46
C VAL A 80 -9.24 18.99 6.81
N ARG A 81 -9.50 20.07 7.56
CA ARG A 81 -10.86 20.45 7.95
C ARG A 81 -11.71 20.74 6.72
N ARG A 82 -13.01 20.42 6.79
CA ARG A 82 -13.95 20.59 5.68
C ARG A 82 -13.99 22.01 5.10
N ALA A 83 -13.80 23.04 5.93
CA ALA A 83 -13.73 24.44 5.50
C ALA A 83 -12.46 24.78 4.69
N ASP A 84 -11.40 23.99 4.84
CA ASP A 84 -10.09 24.20 4.21
C ASP A 84 -9.87 23.26 3.01
N TRP A 85 -10.89 22.50 2.60
CA TRP A 85 -10.82 21.62 1.45
C TRP A 85 -10.63 22.39 0.15
N SER A 86 -9.85 21.81 -0.76
CA SER A 86 -9.70 22.30 -2.11
C SER A 86 -11.05 22.31 -2.84
N PRO A 87 -11.23 23.14 -3.90
CA PRO A 87 -12.43 23.09 -4.73
C PRO A 87 -12.71 21.70 -5.32
N ALA A 88 -11.66 20.94 -5.64
CA ALA A 88 -11.77 19.58 -6.16
C ALA A 88 -12.29 18.60 -5.10
N SER A 89 -11.75 18.66 -3.88
CA SER A 89 -12.16 17.81 -2.76
C SER A 89 -13.57 18.15 -2.27
N THR A 90 -13.91 19.44 -2.23
CA THR A 90 -15.27 19.91 -1.96
C THR A 90 -16.27 19.41 -3.00
N ALA A 91 -15.91 19.47 -4.29
CA ALA A 91 -16.75 18.97 -5.37
C ALA A 91 -16.92 17.44 -5.30
N PHE A 92 -15.86 16.70 -4.98
CA PHE A 92 -15.90 15.25 -4.78
C PHE A 92 -16.85 14.88 -3.64
N ALA A 93 -16.66 15.46 -2.46
CA ALA A 93 -17.50 15.17 -1.29
C ALA A 93 -18.98 15.49 -1.56
N ALA A 94 -19.27 16.66 -2.14
CA ALA A 94 -20.63 17.04 -2.49
C ALA A 94 -21.24 16.14 -3.56
N ALA A 95 -20.45 15.63 -4.52
CA ALA A 95 -20.93 14.68 -5.53
C ALA A 95 -21.28 13.33 -4.90
N CYS A 96 -20.46 12.85 -3.95
CA CYS A 96 -20.73 11.64 -3.20
C CYS A 96 -21.99 11.78 -2.33
N GLU A 97 -22.14 12.88 -1.59
CA GLU A 97 -23.35 13.16 -0.80
C GLU A 97 -24.61 13.23 -1.68
N GLN A 98 -24.53 13.88 -2.86
CA GLN A 98 -25.63 13.90 -3.83
C GLN A 98 -25.97 12.52 -4.41
N ALA A 99 -24.99 11.62 -4.47
CA ALA A 99 -25.19 10.24 -4.89
C ALA A 99 -25.74 9.34 -3.77
N GLY A 100 -26.01 9.90 -2.58
CA GLY A 100 -26.60 9.19 -1.45
C GLY A 100 -25.60 8.58 -0.47
N PHE A 101 -24.29 8.82 -0.63
CA PHE A 101 -23.31 8.36 0.35
C PHE A 101 -23.29 9.27 1.58
N PRO A 102 -23.26 8.72 2.81
CA PRO A 102 -23.23 9.53 4.01
C PRO A 102 -21.89 10.28 4.13
N TYR A 103 -21.91 11.37 4.90
CA TYR A 103 -20.67 12.00 5.35
C TYR A 103 -20.05 11.16 6.47
N ASP A 104 -18.77 10.85 6.33
CA ASP A 104 -17.97 10.15 7.33
C ASP A 104 -17.13 11.18 8.12
N PRO A 105 -17.46 11.43 9.40
CA PRO A 105 -16.68 12.35 10.23
C PRO A 105 -15.34 11.75 10.65
N ASP A 106 -15.18 10.43 10.62
CA ASP A 106 -13.95 9.75 11.02
C ASP A 106 -13.75 8.39 10.34
N MET A 107 -12.80 8.36 9.39
CA MET A 107 -12.45 7.14 8.65
C MET A 107 -11.74 6.06 9.48
N ASN A 108 -11.35 6.38 10.71
CA ASN A 108 -10.71 5.45 11.64
C ASN A 108 -11.68 4.88 12.68
N ALA A 109 -12.94 5.34 12.70
CA ALA A 109 -13.96 4.82 13.59
C ALA A 109 -14.39 3.39 13.17
N PRO A 110 -14.80 2.55 14.15
CA PRO A 110 -15.42 1.27 13.86
C PRO A 110 -16.64 1.45 12.93
N GLY A 111 -16.75 0.61 11.90
CA GLY A 111 -17.88 0.67 10.96
C GLY A 111 -17.88 1.88 10.01
N SER A 112 -16.78 2.63 9.93
CA SER A 112 -16.64 3.79 9.02
C SER A 112 -17.05 3.44 7.57
N ILE A 113 -17.94 4.27 7.03
CA ILE A 113 -18.39 4.23 5.64
C ILE A 113 -18.83 5.64 5.22
N GLY A 114 -18.72 5.95 3.93
CA GLY A 114 -19.10 7.24 3.37
C GLY A 114 -17.91 8.09 2.98
N VAL A 115 -18.19 9.37 2.71
CA VAL A 115 -17.22 10.34 2.23
C VAL A 115 -16.75 11.25 3.34
N GLY A 116 -15.44 11.38 3.51
CA GLY A 116 -14.87 12.11 4.65
C GLY A 116 -13.45 12.60 4.40
N ALA A 117 -12.89 13.29 5.39
CA ALA A 117 -11.48 13.69 5.36
C ALA A 117 -10.58 12.47 5.62
N LEU A 118 -9.52 12.33 4.84
CA LEU A 118 -8.52 11.29 5.05
C LEU A 118 -7.65 11.65 6.28
N PRO A 119 -7.49 10.76 7.27
CA PRO A 119 -6.48 10.93 8.31
C PRO A 119 -5.09 10.79 7.68
N MET A 120 -4.18 11.67 8.09
CA MET A 120 -2.85 11.79 7.53
C MET A 120 -1.80 11.92 8.63
N ASN A 121 -0.63 11.33 8.41
CA ASN A 121 0.53 11.47 9.30
C ASN A 121 1.54 12.51 8.81
N SER A 122 1.04 13.56 8.15
CA SER A 122 1.81 14.74 7.76
C SER A 122 1.34 15.92 8.61
N VAL A 123 2.27 16.58 9.28
CA VAL A 123 1.98 17.75 10.14
C VAL A 123 2.77 18.93 9.62
N ASP A 124 2.10 20.05 9.37
CA ASP A 124 2.71 21.30 8.89
C ASP A 124 3.62 21.09 7.66
N GLY A 125 3.21 20.16 6.80
CA GLY A 125 3.92 19.79 5.58
C GLY A 125 5.11 18.85 5.75
N ILE A 126 5.32 18.36 6.97
CA ILE A 126 6.34 17.37 7.29
C ILE A 126 5.68 16.00 7.43
N ARG A 127 6.05 15.09 6.53
CA ARG A 127 5.75 13.67 6.64
C ARG A 127 6.43 13.08 7.88
N PHE A 128 5.66 12.43 8.75
CA PHE A 128 6.21 11.58 9.81
C PHE A 128 6.33 10.14 9.33
N ASN A 129 7.55 9.69 9.08
CA ASN A 129 7.85 8.29 8.81
C ASN A 129 8.19 7.55 10.12
N THR A 130 8.28 6.22 10.08
CA THR A 130 8.55 5.42 11.29
C THR A 130 9.94 5.63 11.88
N ALA A 131 10.93 6.08 11.10
CA ALA A 131 12.25 6.43 11.65
C ALA A 131 12.14 7.69 12.53
N LEU A 132 11.53 8.75 12.01
CA LEU A 132 11.29 10.00 12.76
C LEU A 132 10.47 9.75 14.03
N ALA A 133 9.48 8.87 13.95
CA ALA A 133 8.55 8.61 15.05
C ALA A 133 9.14 7.67 16.12
N TYR A 134 9.86 6.60 15.72
CA TYR A 134 10.25 5.53 16.64
C TYR A 134 11.76 5.38 16.86
N LEU A 135 12.61 5.73 15.88
CA LEU A 135 14.05 5.53 15.98
C LEU A 135 14.77 6.82 16.42
N ASP A 136 14.43 7.96 15.82
CA ASP A 136 15.10 9.23 16.08
C ASP A 136 15.07 9.63 17.56
N PRO A 137 13.95 9.48 18.31
CA PRO A 137 13.90 9.85 19.72
C PRO A 137 14.78 8.98 20.64
N ILE A 138 15.23 7.81 20.16
CA ILE A 138 15.95 6.81 20.97
C ILE A 138 17.28 6.39 20.35
N ARG A 139 17.74 7.10 19.31
CA ARG A 139 18.88 6.69 18.48
C ARG A 139 20.20 6.64 19.27
N ASP A 140 20.31 7.41 20.34
CA ASP A 140 21.49 7.49 21.19
C ASP A 140 21.53 6.41 22.30
N ARG A 141 20.55 5.51 22.36
CA ARG A 141 20.55 4.42 23.33
C ARG A 141 21.75 3.49 23.07
N PRO A 142 22.58 3.18 24.09
CA PRO A 142 23.80 2.39 23.89
C PRO A 142 23.55 0.94 23.48
N ASN A 143 22.34 0.43 23.68
CA ASN A 143 21.90 -0.91 23.30
C ASN A 143 21.16 -0.96 21.95
N LEU A 144 21.13 0.14 21.18
CA LEU A 144 20.53 0.20 19.85
C LEU A 144 21.60 0.50 18.80
N HIS A 145 21.78 -0.40 17.84
CA HIS A 145 22.69 -0.21 16.72
C HIS A 145 21.94 -0.18 15.40
N VAL A 146 22.03 0.93 14.67
CA VAL A 146 21.52 1.06 13.29
C VAL A 146 22.70 1.04 12.34
N ILE A 147 22.78 0.01 11.48
CA ILE A 147 23.88 -0.16 10.52
C ILE A 147 23.36 0.17 9.11
N PRO A 148 23.52 1.42 8.64
CA PRO A 148 23.03 1.81 7.32
C PRO A 148 23.84 1.14 6.20
N GLU A 149 23.33 1.23 4.97
CA GLU A 149 24.00 0.74 3.75
C GLU A 149 24.39 -0.75 3.81
N THR A 150 23.68 -1.52 4.62
CA THR A 150 23.95 -2.93 4.89
C THR A 150 22.79 -3.76 4.36
N ALA A 151 23.05 -4.59 3.36
CA ALA A 151 22.04 -5.47 2.77
C ALA A 151 22.15 -6.86 3.40
N VAL A 152 21.09 -7.33 4.07
CA VAL A 152 20.98 -8.74 4.46
C VAL A 152 20.83 -9.57 3.19
N LEU A 153 21.69 -10.58 3.05
CA LEU A 153 21.73 -11.49 1.91
C LEU A 153 20.96 -12.77 2.20
N LYS A 154 21.22 -13.40 3.35
CA LYS A 154 20.60 -14.66 3.80
C LYS A 154 20.52 -14.70 5.32
N LEU A 155 19.63 -15.52 5.85
CA LEU A 155 19.63 -15.96 7.24
C LEU A 155 20.72 -17.03 7.43
N ILE A 156 21.32 -17.06 8.61
CA ILE A 156 22.23 -18.14 9.04
C ILE A 156 21.41 -19.10 9.90
N ILE A 157 21.25 -20.33 9.41
CA ILE A 157 20.44 -21.38 10.05
C ILE A 157 21.38 -22.49 10.55
N SER A 158 21.18 -22.92 11.79
CA SER A 158 21.84 -24.07 12.41
C SER A 158 20.78 -25.04 12.90
N GLY A 159 20.63 -26.18 12.21
CA GLY A 159 19.54 -27.13 12.45
C GLY A 159 18.17 -26.48 12.25
N ASP A 160 17.39 -26.40 13.32
CA ASP A 160 16.06 -25.80 13.36
C ASP A 160 16.06 -24.35 13.89
N ARG A 161 17.23 -23.68 13.99
CA ARG A 161 17.36 -22.37 14.63
C ARG A 161 18.01 -21.33 13.72
N ALA A 162 17.43 -20.13 13.69
CA ALA A 162 18.12 -18.95 13.16
C ALA A 162 19.10 -18.39 14.20
N ILE A 163 20.37 -18.22 13.80
CA ILE A 163 21.44 -17.73 14.69
C ILE A 163 21.99 -16.36 14.29
N GLY A 164 21.61 -15.87 13.12
CA GLY A 164 22.10 -14.60 12.61
C GLY A 164 21.74 -14.34 11.16
N VAL A 165 22.42 -13.37 10.57
CA VAL A 165 22.29 -12.98 9.17
C VAL A 165 23.64 -12.83 8.51
N LEU A 166 23.73 -13.25 7.25
CA LEU A 166 24.81 -12.88 6.36
C LEU A 166 24.44 -11.56 5.70
N ALA A 167 25.27 -10.54 5.86
CA ALA A 167 25.03 -9.20 5.36
C ALA A 167 26.19 -8.71 4.49
N ARG A 168 25.94 -7.70 3.66
CA ARG A 168 26.94 -7.05 2.82
C ARG A 168 26.95 -5.54 3.01
N ARG A 169 28.12 -4.97 3.26
CA ARG A 169 28.36 -3.53 3.44
C ARG A 169 29.68 -3.16 2.77
N GLY A 170 29.69 -2.08 1.99
CA GLY A 170 30.93 -1.63 1.31
C GLY A 170 31.56 -2.67 0.36
N GLY A 171 30.79 -3.64 -0.13
CA GLY A 171 31.29 -4.75 -0.95
C GLY A 171 31.78 -5.97 -0.16
N GLU A 172 31.99 -5.82 1.15
CA GLU A 172 32.42 -6.89 2.04
C GLU A 172 31.23 -7.61 2.65
N THR A 173 31.36 -8.94 2.80
CA THR A 173 30.37 -9.78 3.44
C THR A 173 30.74 -9.99 4.91
N MET A 174 29.75 -9.93 5.80
CA MET A 174 29.93 -10.14 7.23
C MET A 174 28.77 -10.93 7.82
N GLU A 175 29.06 -11.67 8.89
CA GLU A 175 28.04 -12.34 9.70
C GLU A 175 27.68 -11.48 10.90
N ILE A 176 26.38 -11.37 11.19
CA ILE A 176 25.85 -10.71 12.38
C ILE A 176 25.01 -11.74 13.12
N HIS A 177 25.49 -12.16 14.29
CA HIS A 177 24.84 -13.16 15.14
C HIS A 177 23.93 -12.49 16.17
N GLY A 178 22.87 -13.18 16.59
CA GLY A 178 21.89 -12.64 17.55
C GLY A 178 21.03 -13.71 18.21
N GLY A 179 20.43 -13.36 19.34
CA GLY A 179 19.57 -14.27 20.12
C GLY A 179 18.25 -14.59 19.43
N GLU A 180 17.66 -13.63 18.69
CA GLU A 180 16.47 -13.81 17.87
C GLU A 180 16.60 -12.91 16.62
N VAL A 181 16.18 -13.43 15.46
CA VAL A 181 16.16 -12.69 14.19
C VAL A 181 14.74 -12.31 13.86
N VAL A 182 14.50 -11.01 13.63
CA VAL A 182 13.17 -10.48 13.30
C VAL A 182 13.20 -9.84 11.90
N LEU A 183 12.56 -10.49 10.93
CA LEU A 183 12.44 -9.99 9.57
C LEU A 183 11.37 -8.90 9.48
N CYS A 184 11.79 -7.68 9.13
CA CYS A 184 10.92 -6.53 8.89
C CYS A 184 11.14 -5.95 7.47
N ALA A 185 11.44 -6.82 6.48
CA ALA A 185 11.84 -6.40 5.14
C ALA A 185 10.63 -6.09 4.22
N GLY A 186 9.41 -6.25 4.72
CA GLY A 186 8.16 -6.02 4.03
C GLY A 186 7.72 -7.20 3.16
N ALA A 187 6.47 -7.16 2.70
CA ALA A 187 5.81 -8.21 1.93
C ALA A 187 6.50 -8.70 0.66
N ILE A 188 7.55 -8.03 0.18
CA ILE A 188 8.33 -8.50 -0.97
C ILE A 188 9.63 -9.17 -0.52
N LYS A 189 10.37 -8.55 0.40
CA LYS A 189 11.73 -8.99 0.73
C LYS A 189 11.79 -9.97 1.90
N SER A 190 10.82 -9.98 2.81
CA SER A 190 10.74 -11.00 3.86
C SER A 190 10.57 -12.43 3.29
N PRO A 191 9.59 -12.72 2.40
CA PRO A 191 9.49 -14.06 1.79
C PRO A 191 10.69 -14.39 0.90
N HIS A 192 11.25 -13.39 0.21
CA HIS A 192 12.44 -13.56 -0.64
C HIS A 192 13.65 -13.99 0.19
N LEU A 193 13.87 -13.36 1.35
CA LEU A 193 14.96 -13.71 2.26
C LEU A 193 14.76 -15.10 2.87
N LEU A 194 13.52 -15.48 3.23
CA LEU A 194 13.23 -16.84 3.67
C LEU A 194 13.61 -17.85 2.60
N MET A 195 13.14 -17.67 1.36
CA MET A 195 13.45 -18.58 0.25
C MET A 195 14.95 -18.67 -0.03
N LEU A 196 15.66 -17.54 -0.11
CA LEU A 196 17.12 -17.51 -0.32
C LEU A 196 17.91 -18.21 0.80
N SER A 197 17.30 -18.37 1.96
CA SER A 197 17.85 -19.04 3.14
C SER A 197 17.42 -20.50 3.27
N GLY A 198 16.78 -21.07 2.24
CA GLY A 198 16.33 -22.46 2.24
C GLY A 198 15.04 -22.70 3.02
N ILE A 199 14.24 -21.66 3.28
CA ILE A 199 12.95 -21.74 3.98
C ILE A 199 11.85 -21.35 2.99
N GLY A 200 11.09 -22.31 2.48
CA GLY A 200 10.08 -22.03 1.44
C GLY A 200 9.63 -23.27 0.68
N PRO A 201 9.05 -23.09 -0.52
CA PRO A 201 8.53 -24.19 -1.34
C PRO A 201 9.64 -25.02 -1.99
N ALA A 202 9.68 -26.34 -1.74
CA ALA A 202 10.76 -27.22 -2.19
C ALA A 202 10.98 -27.21 -3.70
N ASP A 203 9.89 -27.15 -4.46
CA ASP A 203 9.92 -27.12 -5.93
C ASP A 203 10.66 -25.88 -6.44
N GLU A 204 10.37 -24.72 -5.88
CA GLU A 204 10.98 -23.46 -6.24
C GLU A 204 12.43 -23.35 -5.76
N LEU A 205 12.71 -23.77 -4.52
CA LEU A 205 14.08 -23.79 -3.99
C LEU A 205 14.98 -24.72 -4.81
N GLY A 206 14.49 -25.93 -5.13
CA GLY A 206 15.18 -26.90 -5.96
C GLY A 206 15.46 -26.38 -7.37
N ALA A 207 14.53 -25.64 -7.97
CA ALA A 207 14.70 -25.06 -9.30
C ALA A 207 15.88 -24.07 -9.40
N PHE A 208 16.27 -23.44 -8.29
CA PHE A 208 17.42 -22.53 -8.20
C PHE A 208 18.63 -23.13 -7.47
N GLY A 209 18.64 -24.44 -7.19
CA GLY A 209 19.76 -25.10 -6.52
C GLY A 209 19.94 -24.69 -5.05
N ILE A 210 18.89 -24.16 -4.41
CA ILE A 210 18.92 -23.76 -3.01
C ILE A 210 18.55 -24.98 -2.15
N PRO A 211 19.38 -25.40 -1.17
CA PRO A 211 19.03 -26.48 -0.27
C PRO A 211 17.75 -26.17 0.51
N VAL A 212 16.81 -27.12 0.55
CA VAL A 212 15.60 -27.03 1.37
C VAL A 212 15.98 -27.37 2.82
N LEU A 213 16.07 -26.34 3.67
CA LEU A 213 16.30 -26.51 5.10
C LEU A 213 14.97 -26.72 5.83
N HIS A 214 13.96 -25.93 5.46
CA HIS A 214 12.61 -26.02 6.03
C HIS A 214 11.56 -25.84 4.93
N GLU A 215 10.74 -26.87 4.72
CA GLU A 215 9.65 -26.82 3.77
C GLU A 215 8.50 -25.98 4.33
N LEU A 216 8.21 -24.85 3.68
CA LEU A 216 7.07 -23.99 3.94
C LEU A 216 6.45 -23.56 2.60
N PRO A 217 5.49 -24.32 2.05
CA PRO A 217 5.03 -24.18 0.67
C PRO A 217 4.29 -22.86 0.39
N HIS A 218 3.91 -22.12 1.43
CA HIS A 218 3.20 -20.85 1.32
C HIS A 218 4.09 -19.61 1.41
N VAL A 219 5.41 -19.76 1.62
CA VAL A 219 6.33 -18.60 1.55
C VAL A 219 6.25 -17.99 0.15
N GLY A 220 5.93 -16.69 0.09
CA GLY A 220 5.76 -15.97 -1.16
C GLY A 220 4.46 -16.24 -1.92
N ARG A 221 3.57 -17.11 -1.43
CA ARG A 221 2.31 -17.47 -2.11
C ARG A 221 1.12 -16.69 -1.60
N ASN A 222 0.05 -16.71 -2.40
CA ASN A 222 -1.30 -16.26 -2.03
C ASN A 222 -1.36 -14.83 -1.49
N PHE A 223 -0.51 -13.94 -2.01
CA PHE A 223 -0.48 -12.57 -1.54
C PHE A 223 -1.74 -11.82 -1.95
N THR A 224 -2.12 -10.85 -1.14
CA THR A 224 -3.23 -9.93 -1.44
C THR A 224 -2.70 -8.51 -1.58
N ASP A 225 -3.40 -7.69 -2.36
CA ASP A 225 -3.08 -6.28 -2.57
C ASP A 225 -4.33 -5.53 -3.05
N HIS A 226 -4.32 -4.20 -3.00
CA HIS A 226 -5.41 -3.37 -3.48
C HIS A 226 -5.20 -3.00 -4.95
N CYS A 227 -5.94 -3.69 -5.83
CA CYS A 227 -6.00 -3.39 -7.25
C CYS A 227 -6.71 -2.03 -7.48
N THR A 228 -6.16 -1.21 -8.37
CA THR A 228 -6.63 0.17 -8.58
C THR A 228 -6.80 0.49 -10.05
N ALA A 229 -8.01 0.88 -10.44
CA ALA A 229 -8.28 1.57 -11.70
C ALA A 229 -8.27 3.09 -11.49
N HIS A 230 -8.07 3.86 -12.56
CA HIS A 230 -7.99 5.32 -12.48
C HIS A 230 -8.90 5.96 -13.51
N LEU A 231 -9.70 6.92 -13.06
CA LEU A 231 -10.52 7.77 -13.91
C LEU A 231 -9.83 9.14 -14.07
N PRO A 232 -9.22 9.45 -15.22
CA PRO A 232 -8.57 10.73 -15.43
C PRO A 232 -9.59 11.85 -15.63
N VAL A 233 -9.40 12.97 -14.92
CA VAL A 233 -10.31 14.11 -14.89
C VAL A 233 -9.54 15.41 -15.11
N ARG A 234 -9.94 16.16 -16.14
CA ARG A 234 -9.36 17.45 -16.50
C ARG A 234 -10.17 18.59 -15.91
N VAL A 235 -9.48 19.45 -15.15
CA VAL A 235 -10.02 20.70 -14.63
C VAL A 235 -9.26 21.87 -15.26
N PRO A 236 -9.90 22.74 -16.05
CA PRO A 236 -9.25 23.94 -16.61
C PRO A 236 -8.71 24.85 -15.50
N GLY A 237 -7.47 25.32 -15.63
CA GLY A 237 -6.88 26.28 -14.70
C GLY A 237 -6.41 25.71 -13.36
N LEU A 238 -6.49 24.40 -13.12
CA LEU A 238 -5.96 23.75 -11.90
C LEU A 238 -4.46 24.04 -11.70
N SER A 239 -3.71 24.19 -12.80
CA SER A 239 -2.30 24.54 -12.82
C SER A 239 -1.97 25.98 -12.41
N ARG A 240 -2.97 26.88 -12.36
CA ARG A 240 -2.81 28.26 -11.87
C ARG A 240 -2.94 28.36 -10.35
N ILE A 241 -3.40 27.30 -9.69
CA ILE A 241 -3.38 27.17 -8.24
C ILE A 241 -2.04 26.53 -7.91
N HIS A 242 -1.21 27.22 -7.13
CA HIS A 242 0.05 26.65 -6.64
C HIS A 242 -0.30 25.50 -5.69
N ILE A 243 -0.41 24.27 -6.22
CA ILE A 243 -0.42 23.07 -5.39
C ILE A 243 0.99 22.95 -4.86
N ASP A 244 1.25 23.53 -3.70
CA ASP A 244 2.43 23.22 -2.92
C ASP A 244 2.20 21.80 -2.34
N PRO A 245 2.84 20.75 -2.88
CA PRO A 245 2.64 19.39 -2.39
C PRO A 245 3.21 19.20 -0.98
N THR A 246 3.99 20.16 -0.47
CA THR A 246 4.41 20.19 0.93
C THR A 246 3.33 20.77 1.82
N LYS A 247 2.48 21.69 1.34
CA LYS A 247 1.42 22.31 2.17
C LYS A 247 0.03 21.74 1.95
N ASN A 248 -0.23 21.18 0.77
CA ASN A 248 -1.51 20.62 0.38
C ASN A 248 -1.38 19.13 0.11
N ALA A 249 -2.10 18.32 0.89
CA ALA A 249 -2.24 16.91 0.64
C ALA A 249 -2.79 16.66 -0.78
N LEU A 250 -2.12 15.77 -1.52
CA LEU A 250 -2.54 15.39 -2.88
C LEU A 250 -3.92 14.72 -2.90
N ALA A 251 -4.34 14.15 -1.77
CA ALA A 251 -5.68 13.63 -1.48
C ALA A 251 -6.12 14.15 -0.11
N GLN A 252 -7.25 14.87 -0.05
CA GLN A 252 -7.80 15.38 1.22
C GLN A 252 -9.02 14.58 1.69
N VAL A 253 -9.74 13.98 0.74
CA VAL A 253 -11.01 13.29 0.97
C VAL A 253 -11.04 11.96 0.22
N GLY A 254 -11.76 10.99 0.77
CA GLY A 254 -12.00 9.68 0.18
C GLY A 254 -13.44 9.24 0.43
N LEU A 255 -13.93 8.31 -0.38
CA LEU A 255 -15.21 7.64 -0.20
C LEU A 255 -14.94 6.15 0.04
N HIS A 256 -15.36 5.64 1.19
CA HIS A 256 -15.49 4.21 1.44
C HIS A 256 -16.93 3.77 1.24
N TYR A 257 -17.14 2.67 0.52
CA TYR A 257 -18.47 2.14 0.28
C TYR A 257 -18.42 0.64 0.00
N THR A 258 -19.58 -0.01 0.13
CA THR A 258 -19.77 -1.41 -0.28
C THR A 258 -20.25 -1.43 -1.72
N ALA A 259 -19.60 -2.21 -2.59
CA ALA A 259 -20.09 -2.40 -3.95
C ALA A 259 -21.52 -2.99 -3.94
N PRO A 260 -22.39 -2.62 -4.89
CA PRO A 260 -23.67 -3.29 -5.09
C PRO A 260 -23.51 -4.82 -5.09
N ASP A 261 -24.43 -5.51 -4.41
CA ASP A 261 -24.48 -6.97 -4.28
C ASP A 261 -23.23 -7.62 -3.62
N SER A 262 -22.32 -6.83 -3.05
CA SER A 262 -21.21 -7.35 -2.27
C SER A 262 -21.62 -7.66 -0.84
N SER A 263 -21.21 -8.82 -0.34
CA SER A 263 -21.31 -9.19 1.08
C SER A 263 -20.20 -8.61 1.94
N GLU A 264 -19.20 -7.98 1.32
CA GLU A 264 -18.00 -7.47 1.99
C GLU A 264 -18.19 -6.00 2.36
N HIS A 265 -18.37 -5.71 3.65
CA HIS A 265 -18.50 -4.32 4.13
C HIS A 265 -17.31 -3.47 3.68
N SER A 266 -17.58 -2.29 3.12
CA SER A 266 -16.57 -1.29 2.75
C SER A 266 -15.45 -1.85 1.85
N ASP A 267 -15.79 -2.72 0.90
CA ASP A 267 -14.84 -3.39 0.01
C ASP A 267 -14.33 -2.51 -1.14
N MET A 268 -14.84 -1.29 -1.27
CA MET A 268 -14.42 -0.31 -2.27
C MET A 268 -13.97 1.01 -1.66
N MET A 269 -13.03 1.67 -2.33
CA MET A 269 -12.65 3.04 -2.03
C MET A 269 -12.51 3.87 -3.31
N LEU A 270 -13.04 5.09 -3.29
CA LEU A 270 -12.71 6.14 -4.26
C LEU A 270 -11.84 7.20 -3.61
N ILE A 271 -10.73 7.57 -4.24
CA ILE A 271 -9.89 8.68 -3.80
C ILE A 271 -9.74 9.68 -4.92
N GLN A 272 -10.12 10.94 -4.65
CA GLN A 272 -9.78 12.06 -5.52
C GLN A 272 -8.36 12.53 -5.22
N THR A 273 -7.49 12.43 -6.22
CA THR A 273 -6.10 12.88 -6.14
C THR A 273 -5.80 13.97 -7.15
N ALA A 274 -4.91 14.91 -6.82
CA ALA A 274 -4.26 15.78 -7.80
C ALA A 274 -2.99 15.10 -8.32
N VAL A 275 -2.82 15.05 -9.64
CA VAL A 275 -1.68 14.40 -10.31
C VAL A 275 -1.02 15.34 -11.33
N PRO A 276 0.31 15.36 -11.46
CA PRO A 276 0.94 16.08 -12.56
C PRO A 276 0.49 15.49 -13.90
N ARG A 277 0.15 16.31 -14.90
CA ARG A 277 -0.33 15.86 -16.22
C ARG A 277 0.63 14.88 -16.91
N ASN A 278 1.93 15.08 -16.71
CA ASN A 278 2.97 14.21 -17.28
C ASN A 278 3.30 13.00 -16.39
N ALA A 279 2.69 12.85 -15.21
CA ALA A 279 3.01 11.77 -14.28
C ALA A 279 2.61 10.40 -14.84
N ALA A 280 1.43 10.29 -15.48
CA ALA A 280 1.02 9.04 -16.12
C ALA A 280 2.00 8.64 -17.24
N VAL A 281 2.37 9.58 -18.10
CA VAL A 281 3.34 9.38 -19.19
C VAL A 281 4.73 9.01 -18.65
N LEU A 282 5.20 9.67 -17.59
CA LEU A 282 6.50 9.36 -16.99
C LEU A 282 6.50 8.02 -16.25
N GLN A 283 5.40 7.63 -15.61
CA GLN A 283 5.29 6.38 -14.87
C GLN A 283 5.09 5.16 -15.79
N THR A 284 4.42 5.31 -16.93
CA THR A 284 4.14 4.21 -17.86
C THR A 284 5.08 4.12 -19.06
N ALA A 285 5.81 5.19 -19.41
CA ALA A 285 6.68 5.17 -20.58
C ALA A 285 8.00 4.43 -20.32
N THR A 286 8.34 3.52 -21.23
CA THR A 286 9.64 2.85 -21.29
C THR A 286 10.75 3.84 -21.62
N LEU A 287 12.02 3.53 -21.30
CA LEU A 287 13.16 4.41 -21.55
C LEU A 287 13.27 4.88 -23.03
N PRO A 288 13.04 4.02 -24.06
CA PRO A 288 13.02 4.46 -25.46
C PRO A 288 11.87 5.42 -25.78
N GLN A 289 10.69 5.23 -25.17
CA GLN A 289 9.54 6.13 -25.34
C GLN A 289 9.83 7.50 -24.72
N ARG A 290 10.48 7.53 -23.54
CA ARG A 290 10.92 8.79 -22.91
C ARG A 290 11.90 9.54 -23.81
N LEU A 291 12.94 8.88 -24.32
CA LEU A 291 13.91 9.48 -25.25
C LEU A 291 13.26 10.03 -26.53
N ARG A 292 12.30 9.29 -27.10
CA ARG A 292 11.55 9.73 -28.29
C ARG A 292 10.65 10.94 -28.01
N MET A 293 10.00 10.98 -26.85
CA MET A 293 9.20 12.14 -26.44
C MET A 293 10.08 13.39 -26.23
N PHE A 294 11.25 13.24 -25.59
CA PHE A 294 12.22 14.33 -25.47
C PHE A 294 12.72 14.82 -26.83
N ALA A 295 13.02 13.91 -27.77
CA ALA A 295 13.46 14.26 -29.12
C ALA A 295 12.36 14.94 -29.96
N LEU A 296 11.09 14.55 -29.81
CA LEU A 296 9.94 15.20 -30.45
C LEU A 296 9.67 16.58 -29.86
N ALA A 297 9.73 16.73 -28.53
CA ALA A 297 9.57 18.01 -27.85
C ALA A 297 10.66 19.02 -28.23
N ALA A 298 11.90 18.55 -28.41
CA ALA A 298 13.03 19.38 -28.81
C ALA A 298 12.93 19.88 -30.27
N ARG A 299 12.14 19.24 -31.13
CA ARG A 299 12.03 19.59 -32.57
C ARG A 299 10.92 20.58 -32.91
N GLN A 300 10.00 20.89 -31.98
CA GLN A 300 8.78 21.63 -32.32
C GLN A 300 8.50 22.91 -31.50
N LEU A 301 9.36 23.33 -30.56
CA LEU A 301 9.03 24.44 -29.66
C LEU A 301 10.18 25.44 -29.43
N SER A 302 9.82 26.73 -29.42
CA SER A 302 10.63 27.80 -28.82
C SER A 302 10.77 27.54 -27.31
N TRP A 303 11.97 27.78 -26.77
CA TRP A 303 12.33 27.60 -25.36
C TRP A 303 11.38 28.29 -24.37
N ALA A 304 10.70 29.37 -24.77
CA ALA A 304 9.72 30.06 -23.93
C ALA A 304 8.41 29.27 -23.76
N LYS A 305 7.88 28.65 -24.83
CA LYS A 305 6.70 27.77 -24.73
C LYS A 305 7.03 26.43 -24.09
N LEU A 306 8.27 25.95 -24.25
CA LEU A 306 8.74 24.76 -23.56
C LEU A 306 8.79 25.00 -22.05
N LYS A 307 9.27 26.16 -21.57
CA LYS A 307 9.16 26.54 -20.15
C LYS A 307 7.69 26.62 -19.69
N ASP A 308 6.80 27.23 -20.46
CA ASP A 308 5.39 27.41 -20.08
C ASP A 308 4.57 26.09 -20.06
N GLN A 309 4.91 25.12 -20.92
CA GLN A 309 4.31 23.78 -20.93
C GLN A 309 5.03 22.79 -19.98
N LEU A 310 6.30 23.03 -19.66
CA LEU A 310 7.04 22.29 -18.62
C LEU A 310 6.72 22.80 -17.20
N ILE A 311 6.10 23.98 -17.06
CA ILE A 311 5.44 24.39 -15.82
C ILE A 311 4.21 23.48 -15.62
N THR A 312 4.45 22.38 -14.90
CA THR A 312 3.53 21.36 -14.39
C THR A 312 2.05 21.74 -14.47
N GLU A 313 1.40 21.39 -15.58
CA GLU A 313 -0.05 21.37 -15.58
C GLU A 313 -0.52 20.19 -14.73
N TRP A 314 -1.42 20.43 -13.78
CA TRP A 314 -1.99 19.38 -12.92
C TRP A 314 -3.33 18.91 -13.49
N ASP A 315 -3.64 17.64 -13.29
CA ASP A 315 -4.93 16.99 -13.53
C ASP A 315 -5.46 16.39 -12.23
N LEU A 316 -6.72 15.97 -12.25
CA LEU A 316 -7.27 15.13 -11.19
C LEU A 316 -7.32 13.68 -11.67
N SER A 317 -7.21 12.75 -10.72
CA SER A 317 -7.53 11.34 -10.94
C SER A 317 -8.48 10.89 -9.84
N ILE A 318 -9.54 10.16 -10.19
CA ILE A 318 -10.31 9.39 -9.21
C ILE A 318 -9.79 7.96 -9.27
N SER A 319 -9.05 7.55 -8.24
CA SER A 319 -8.63 6.18 -8.07
C SER A 319 -9.82 5.36 -7.57
N VAL A 320 -10.14 4.28 -8.28
CA VAL A 320 -11.15 3.27 -7.93
C VAL A 320 -10.40 2.04 -7.42
N ILE A 321 -10.52 1.76 -6.13
CA ILE A 321 -9.66 0.81 -5.43
C ILE A 321 -10.50 -0.33 -4.87
N LEU A 322 -10.09 -1.57 -5.16
CA LEU A 322 -10.58 -2.77 -4.46
C LEU A 322 -9.87 -2.89 -3.12
N MET A 323 -10.62 -2.73 -2.04
CA MET A 323 -10.12 -2.89 -0.67
C MET A 323 -10.21 -4.33 -0.16
N GLN A 324 -10.99 -5.20 -0.83
CA GLN A 324 -11.04 -6.65 -0.61
C GLN A 324 -11.08 -7.42 -1.94
N GLY A 325 -9.93 -7.48 -2.61
CA GLY A 325 -9.75 -8.30 -3.82
C GLY A 325 -9.71 -9.80 -3.54
N ARG A 326 -10.26 -10.60 -4.44
CA ARG A 326 -10.24 -12.08 -4.38
C ARG A 326 -9.09 -12.70 -5.15
N SER A 327 -8.56 -12.02 -6.17
CA SER A 327 -7.31 -12.40 -6.84
C SER A 327 -6.16 -12.60 -5.83
N ARG A 328 -5.28 -13.57 -6.13
CA ARG A 328 -4.14 -13.94 -5.28
C ARG A 328 -2.85 -13.94 -6.07
N GLY A 329 -1.89 -13.16 -5.59
CA GLY A 329 -0.58 -13.02 -6.20
C GLY A 329 0.47 -13.98 -5.66
N GLU A 330 1.65 -13.97 -6.26
CA GLU A 330 2.83 -14.68 -5.78
C GLU A 330 4.14 -13.90 -6.00
N VAL A 331 5.07 -14.10 -5.07
CA VAL A 331 6.46 -13.67 -5.11
C VAL A 331 7.29 -14.91 -5.44
N ARG A 332 8.04 -14.84 -6.53
CA ARG A 332 8.87 -15.94 -7.04
C ARG A 332 10.35 -15.53 -7.07
N LEU A 333 11.24 -16.46 -6.80
CA LEU A 333 12.66 -16.34 -7.10
C LEU A 333 12.88 -16.20 -8.60
N THR A 334 13.90 -15.42 -8.97
CA THR A 334 14.38 -15.31 -10.35
C THR A 334 15.80 -15.85 -10.50
N SER A 335 16.51 -15.99 -9.38
CA SER A 335 17.82 -16.60 -9.26
C SER A 335 18.12 -16.90 -7.78
N ASP A 336 19.24 -17.57 -7.53
CA ASP A 336 19.81 -17.77 -6.20
C ASP A 336 20.60 -16.56 -5.66
N GLN A 337 20.72 -15.50 -6.47
CA GLN A 337 21.52 -14.32 -6.17
C GLN A 337 20.74 -13.40 -5.21
N PRO A 338 21.22 -13.16 -3.97
CA PRO A 338 20.42 -12.50 -2.95
C PRO A 338 19.91 -11.09 -3.28
N LEU A 339 20.64 -10.40 -4.16
CA LEU A 339 20.36 -9.01 -4.55
C LEU A 339 19.59 -8.90 -5.86
N ALA A 340 19.31 -10.04 -6.51
CA ALA A 340 18.34 -10.07 -7.59
C ALA A 340 16.96 -9.64 -7.07
N SER A 341 16.16 -9.08 -7.97
CA SER A 341 14.77 -8.77 -7.65
C SER A 341 13.92 -10.02 -7.86
N PRO A 342 13.04 -10.37 -6.91
CA PRO A 342 12.08 -11.44 -7.15
C PRO A 342 11.09 -11.04 -8.26
N ALA A 343 10.49 -12.03 -8.90
CA ALA A 343 9.36 -11.82 -9.78
C ALA A 343 8.09 -11.68 -8.94
N LEU A 344 7.24 -10.72 -9.31
CA LEU A 344 5.97 -10.45 -8.66
C LEU A 344 4.85 -10.71 -9.66
N HIS A 345 3.97 -11.65 -9.39
CA HIS A 345 2.82 -11.96 -10.23
C HIS A 345 1.57 -11.60 -9.46
N TYR A 346 0.87 -10.54 -9.88
CA TYR A 346 -0.27 -10.02 -9.12
C TYR A 346 -1.58 -10.76 -9.39
N HIS A 347 -1.71 -11.39 -10.56
CA HIS A 347 -2.91 -12.14 -10.96
C HIS A 347 -4.20 -11.32 -10.81
N TYR A 348 -4.10 -9.99 -10.98
CA TYR A 348 -5.24 -9.10 -10.87
C TYR A 348 -6.29 -9.42 -11.93
N LEU A 349 -7.56 -9.34 -11.51
CA LEU A 349 -8.73 -9.52 -12.37
C LEU A 349 -8.89 -10.95 -12.90
N GLU A 350 -8.25 -11.93 -12.27
CA GLU A 350 -8.52 -13.35 -12.51
C GLU A 350 -9.83 -13.80 -11.85
N ASP A 351 -10.24 -13.18 -10.73
CA ASP A 351 -11.55 -13.40 -10.12
C ASP A 351 -12.62 -12.49 -10.78
N PRO A 352 -13.73 -13.04 -11.30
CA PRO A 352 -14.80 -12.26 -11.93
C PRO A 352 -15.43 -11.21 -11.01
N GLU A 353 -15.44 -11.44 -9.69
CA GLU A 353 -16.01 -10.53 -8.71
C GLU A 353 -15.16 -9.27 -8.54
N ASP A 354 -13.84 -9.37 -8.72
CA ASP A 354 -12.94 -8.22 -8.74
C ASP A 354 -13.21 -7.35 -9.98
N VAL A 355 -13.44 -7.99 -11.13
CA VAL A 355 -13.79 -7.30 -12.39
C VAL A 355 -15.11 -6.55 -12.25
N ARG A 356 -16.15 -7.24 -11.77
CA ARG A 356 -17.49 -6.67 -11.58
C ARG A 356 -17.48 -5.43 -10.70
N ARG A 357 -16.83 -5.52 -9.53
CA ARG A 357 -16.78 -4.42 -8.55
C ARG A 357 -15.98 -3.22 -9.06
N LEU A 358 -14.84 -3.44 -9.73
CA LEU A 358 -14.09 -2.34 -10.37
C LEU A 358 -14.87 -1.69 -11.51
N ARG A 359 -15.57 -2.47 -12.33
CA ARG A 359 -16.42 -1.96 -13.41
C ARG A 359 -17.51 -1.04 -12.87
N GLU A 360 -18.20 -1.46 -11.81
CA GLU A 360 -19.21 -0.66 -11.13
C GLU A 360 -18.61 0.60 -10.50
N GLY A 361 -17.44 0.47 -9.87
CA GLY A 361 -16.71 1.62 -9.31
C GLY A 361 -16.27 2.64 -10.37
N MET A 362 -15.83 2.18 -11.56
CA MET A 362 -15.50 3.07 -12.68
C MET A 362 -16.73 3.82 -13.20
N ARG A 363 -17.87 3.13 -13.30
CA ARG A 363 -19.15 3.76 -13.67
C ARG A 363 -19.61 4.76 -12.61
N LEU A 364 -19.46 4.42 -11.32
CA LEU A 364 -19.77 5.33 -10.22
C LEU A 364 -18.90 6.60 -10.29
N ALA A 365 -17.58 6.44 -10.39
CA ALA A 365 -16.67 7.57 -10.50
C ALA A 365 -17.02 8.46 -11.71
N ALA A 366 -17.38 7.88 -12.86
CA ALA A 366 -17.82 8.63 -14.03
C ALA A 366 -19.13 9.41 -13.78
N ARG A 367 -20.11 8.83 -13.08
CA ARG A 367 -21.35 9.53 -12.67
C ARG A 367 -21.06 10.69 -11.72
N LEU A 368 -20.16 10.49 -10.75
CA LEU A 368 -19.76 11.55 -9.81
C LEU A 368 -19.14 12.73 -10.56
N VAL A 369 -18.23 12.49 -11.50
CA VAL A 369 -17.61 13.56 -12.31
C VAL A 369 -18.63 14.28 -13.19
N ALA A 370 -19.68 13.61 -13.64
CA ALA A 370 -20.74 14.22 -14.45
C ALA A 370 -21.70 15.09 -13.62
N SER A 371 -21.65 15.05 -12.28
CA SER A 371 -22.60 15.73 -11.38
C SER A 371 -22.46 17.26 -11.35
N ALA A 372 -23.45 17.95 -10.77
CA ALA A 372 -23.46 19.41 -10.66
C ALA A 372 -22.22 19.98 -9.91
N PRO A 373 -21.75 19.41 -8.78
CA PRO A 373 -20.53 19.84 -8.11
C PRO A 373 -19.30 19.89 -9.02
N TYR A 374 -19.06 18.86 -9.82
CA TYR A 374 -17.92 18.83 -10.75
C TYR A 374 -18.10 19.77 -11.96
N ARG A 375 -19.34 19.96 -12.43
CA ARG A 375 -19.64 20.97 -13.46
C ARG A 375 -19.29 22.39 -13.00
N LYS A 376 -19.49 22.73 -11.71
CA LYS A 376 -19.14 24.05 -11.15
C LYS A 376 -17.65 24.38 -11.29
N ILE A 377 -16.79 23.37 -11.17
CA ILE A 377 -15.33 23.51 -11.38
C ILE A 377 -14.91 23.23 -12.82
N LYS A 378 -15.87 23.09 -13.75
CA LYS A 378 -15.64 22.79 -15.18
C LYS A 378 -14.81 21.52 -15.41
N ALA A 379 -14.91 20.56 -14.49
CA ALA A 379 -14.24 19.28 -14.60
C ALA A 379 -14.89 18.44 -15.70
N ARG A 380 -14.07 17.68 -16.42
CA ARG A 380 -14.53 16.70 -17.40
C ARG A 380 -13.61 15.49 -17.41
N ARG A 381 -14.18 14.30 -17.55
CA ARG A 381 -13.42 13.08 -17.74
C ARG A 381 -12.68 13.11 -19.09
N THR A 382 -11.49 12.55 -19.15
CA THR A 382 -10.72 12.41 -20.40
C THR A 382 -10.62 10.97 -20.91
N GLY A 383 -11.13 10.00 -20.14
CA GLY A 383 -11.21 8.59 -20.51
C GLY A 383 -11.73 7.74 -19.33
N PRO A 384 -12.12 6.47 -19.56
CA PRO A 384 -12.41 5.86 -20.88
C PRO A 384 -13.59 6.57 -21.57
N SER A 385 -13.90 6.27 -22.84
CA SER A 385 -15.04 6.88 -23.56
C SER A 385 -16.39 6.40 -23.02
N ASP A 386 -17.48 7.07 -23.43
CA ASP A 386 -18.83 6.70 -23.00
C ASP A 386 -19.26 5.33 -23.53
N ASP A 387 -18.88 4.98 -24.77
CA ASP A 387 -19.10 3.64 -25.35
C ASP A 387 -18.41 2.55 -24.54
N VAL A 388 -17.19 2.81 -24.08
CA VAL A 388 -16.46 1.87 -23.21
C VAL A 388 -17.17 1.74 -21.87
N LEU A 389 -17.62 2.84 -21.25
CA LEU A 389 -18.34 2.78 -19.97
C LEU A 389 -19.70 2.07 -20.08
N ALA A 390 -20.38 2.18 -21.22
CA ALA A 390 -21.68 1.58 -21.47
C ALA A 390 -21.62 0.07 -21.73
N SER A 391 -20.47 -0.47 -22.17
CA SER A 391 -20.29 -1.90 -22.47
C SER A 391 -19.48 -2.61 -21.40
N ASP A 392 -20.05 -3.67 -20.83
CA ASP A 392 -19.34 -4.54 -19.87
C ASP A 392 -18.06 -5.11 -20.47
N THR A 393 -18.14 -5.67 -21.68
CA THR A 393 -16.99 -6.26 -22.38
C THR A 393 -15.88 -5.24 -22.62
N LEU A 394 -16.21 -4.06 -23.16
CA LEU A 394 -15.20 -3.04 -23.44
C LEU A 394 -14.58 -2.48 -22.16
N LEU A 395 -15.36 -2.32 -21.10
CA LEU A 395 -14.85 -1.85 -19.82
C LEU A 395 -13.96 -2.88 -19.13
N ASP A 396 -14.30 -4.18 -19.21
CA ASP A 396 -13.47 -5.26 -18.68
C ASP A 396 -12.10 -5.30 -19.40
N ASP A 397 -12.08 -5.17 -20.73
CA ASP A 397 -10.84 -5.08 -21.52
C ASP A 397 -10.02 -3.83 -21.19
N HIS A 398 -10.70 -2.71 -20.97
CA HIS A 398 -10.07 -1.49 -20.49
C HIS A 398 -9.43 -1.71 -19.11
N LEU A 399 -10.14 -2.33 -18.16
CA LEU A 399 -9.62 -2.61 -16.82
C LEU A 399 -8.36 -3.49 -16.88
N ARG A 400 -8.40 -4.61 -17.61
CA ARG A 400 -7.24 -5.53 -17.75
C ARG A 400 -5.98 -4.86 -18.27
N THR A 401 -6.12 -3.80 -19.06
CA THR A 401 -5.01 -3.06 -19.64
C THR A 401 -4.62 -1.80 -18.86
N HIS A 402 -5.42 -1.35 -17.89
CA HIS A 402 -5.24 -0.06 -17.19
C HIS A 402 -5.16 -0.15 -15.66
N VAL A 403 -5.49 -1.28 -15.03
CA VAL A 403 -5.33 -1.43 -13.57
C VAL A 403 -3.88 -1.31 -13.12
N SER A 404 -3.70 -0.85 -11.90
CA SER A 404 -2.41 -0.66 -11.23
C SER A 404 -2.51 -1.15 -9.79
N THR A 405 -1.41 -1.07 -9.06
CA THR A 405 -1.32 -1.48 -7.66
C THR A 405 -1.31 -0.26 -6.75
N SER A 406 -2.00 -0.34 -5.62
CA SER A 406 -1.83 0.60 -4.50
C SER A 406 -0.55 0.33 -3.68
N ILE A 407 0.17 -0.75 -3.95
CA ILE A 407 1.41 -1.16 -3.27
C ILE A 407 1.17 -1.51 -1.79
N HIS A 408 0.05 -2.19 -1.52
CA HIS A 408 -0.45 -2.60 -0.21
C HIS A 408 -0.30 -4.11 0.01
N MET A 409 0.72 -4.73 -0.60
CA MET A 409 0.94 -6.17 -0.53
C MET A 409 0.95 -6.71 0.91
N ALA A 410 0.26 -7.83 1.07
CA ALA A 410 0.08 -8.58 2.31
C ALA A 410 0.15 -10.10 2.04
N SER A 411 0.22 -10.90 3.11
CA SER A 411 0.03 -12.36 3.08
C SER A 411 1.16 -13.22 2.50
N THR A 412 2.26 -12.64 2.03
CA THR A 412 3.40 -13.41 1.51
C THR A 412 4.17 -14.21 2.56
N CYS A 413 3.97 -13.91 3.84
CA CYS A 413 4.40 -14.72 4.99
C CYS A 413 3.19 -14.90 5.92
N ARG A 414 2.03 -15.23 5.35
CA ARG A 414 0.72 -15.26 6.02
C ARG A 414 0.79 -15.94 7.39
N MET A 415 0.16 -15.29 8.37
CA MET A 415 -0.10 -15.84 9.70
C MET A 415 -1.23 -16.87 9.69
N GLY A 416 -1.07 -17.94 10.46
CA GLY A 416 -2.10 -18.97 10.63
C GLY A 416 -1.72 -20.04 11.65
N THR A 417 -2.63 -20.99 11.87
CA THR A 417 -2.50 -22.01 12.94
C THR A 417 -1.72 -23.24 12.51
N SER A 418 -1.48 -23.43 11.21
CA SER A 418 -0.81 -24.62 10.68
C SER A 418 0.31 -24.25 9.72
N ARG A 419 1.44 -24.94 9.83
CA ARG A 419 2.55 -24.80 8.88
C ARG A 419 2.19 -25.27 7.45
N VAL A 420 1.08 -25.99 7.29
CA VAL A 420 0.61 -26.49 6.01
C VAL A 420 0.05 -25.37 5.14
N ASP A 421 -0.54 -24.33 5.73
CA ASP A 421 -1.25 -23.25 5.03
C ASP A 421 -0.77 -21.83 5.41
N SER A 422 0.22 -21.74 6.30
CA SER A 422 0.76 -20.47 6.81
C SER A 422 2.27 -20.52 7.04
N VAL A 423 2.89 -19.36 7.17
CA VAL A 423 4.34 -19.19 7.33
C VAL A 423 4.72 -18.85 8.76
N VAL A 424 3.90 -18.05 9.43
CA VAL A 424 4.09 -17.69 10.84
C VAL A 424 2.89 -18.05 11.69
N ASP A 425 3.10 -18.27 12.98
CA ASP A 425 2.02 -18.39 13.96
C ASP A 425 1.49 -17.02 14.42
N GLN A 426 0.48 -17.03 15.29
CA GLN A 426 -0.13 -15.80 15.82
C GLN A 426 0.82 -14.92 16.65
N TYR A 427 2.02 -15.40 16.97
CA TYR A 427 3.06 -14.64 17.67
C TYR A 427 4.18 -14.22 16.71
N CYS A 428 3.92 -14.25 15.40
CA CYS A 428 4.86 -13.88 14.35
C CYS A 428 6.06 -14.84 14.21
N ARG A 429 6.05 -16.01 14.86
CA ARG A 429 7.17 -16.98 14.82
C ARG A 429 7.07 -17.82 13.55
N VAL A 430 8.17 -17.97 12.83
CA VAL A 430 8.21 -18.82 11.64
C VAL A 430 8.03 -20.28 12.04
N HIS A 431 7.08 -20.97 11.39
CA HIS A 431 6.79 -22.36 11.70
C HIS A 431 8.02 -23.25 11.47
N GLY A 432 8.37 -24.05 12.48
CA GLY A 432 9.49 -25.00 12.41
C GLY A 432 10.89 -24.38 12.53
N VAL A 433 11.01 -23.05 12.68
CA VAL A 433 12.30 -22.37 12.82
C VAL A 433 12.34 -21.58 14.13
N ALA A 434 13.10 -22.07 15.10
CA ALA A 434 13.36 -21.39 16.35
C ALA A 434 14.12 -20.07 16.12
N ASN A 435 13.88 -19.09 16.99
CA ASN A 435 14.52 -17.77 16.97
C ASN A 435 14.32 -16.95 15.69
N LEU A 436 13.24 -17.20 14.94
CA LEU A 436 12.94 -16.45 13.73
C LEU A 436 11.49 -15.94 13.76
N ARG A 437 11.33 -14.63 13.55
CA ARG A 437 10.04 -13.99 13.36
C ARG A 437 9.96 -13.19 12.08
N VAL A 438 8.74 -12.97 11.58
CA VAL A 438 8.44 -11.98 10.55
C VAL A 438 7.46 -10.97 11.11
N VAL A 439 7.81 -9.67 11.08
CA VAL A 439 7.01 -8.59 11.66
C VAL A 439 6.90 -7.46 10.65
N ASP A 440 6.04 -7.64 9.66
CA ASP A 440 5.67 -6.63 8.68
C ASP A 440 4.34 -7.01 7.99
N THR A 441 3.92 -6.28 6.96
CA THR A 441 2.64 -6.53 6.28
C THR A 441 2.52 -7.92 5.63
N SER A 442 3.63 -8.64 5.41
CA SER A 442 3.62 -10.00 4.89
C SER A 442 2.82 -10.98 5.76
N ILE A 443 2.71 -10.73 7.06
CA ILE A 443 2.03 -11.67 7.98
C ILE A 443 0.51 -11.53 7.95
N MET A 444 -0.01 -10.41 7.47
CA MET A 444 -1.44 -10.17 7.40
C MET A 444 -2.12 -11.30 6.62
N PRO A 445 -3.09 -12.05 7.20
CA PRO A 445 -3.77 -13.11 6.47
C PRO A 445 -4.40 -12.62 5.17
N THR A 446 -4.95 -11.42 5.17
CA THR A 446 -5.37 -10.67 3.99
C THR A 446 -5.08 -9.19 4.21
N ALA A 447 -4.90 -8.41 3.16
CA ALA A 447 -4.85 -6.96 3.26
C ALA A 447 -6.12 -6.45 3.97
N VAL A 448 -5.96 -5.48 4.87
CA VAL A 448 -7.07 -4.83 5.59
C VAL A 448 -7.87 -3.94 4.63
N ARG A 449 -9.14 -3.64 4.93
CA ARG A 449 -10.05 -2.80 4.12
C ARG A 449 -9.66 -1.31 4.04
N ARG A 450 -8.42 -0.96 4.43
CA ARG A 450 -7.88 0.41 4.56
C ARG A 450 -6.41 0.45 4.12
N CYS A 451 -5.82 1.63 3.99
CA CYS A 451 -4.39 1.72 3.67
C CYS A 451 -3.58 1.05 4.80
N PRO A 452 -2.61 0.17 4.52
CA PRO A 452 -2.00 -0.68 5.56
C PRO A 452 -0.99 0.05 6.44
N ALA A 453 -0.79 1.36 6.26
CA ALA A 453 0.27 2.11 6.94
C ALA A 453 0.11 2.09 8.47
N ALA A 454 -1.08 2.42 8.99
CA ALA A 454 -1.32 2.38 10.44
C ALA A 454 -1.28 0.93 10.95
N THR A 455 -1.86 -0.01 10.21
CA THR A 455 -1.83 -1.44 10.57
C THR A 455 -0.40 -2.00 10.62
N ALA A 456 0.49 -1.56 9.73
CA ALA A 456 1.90 -1.98 9.76
C ALA A 456 2.63 -1.50 11.02
N VAL A 457 2.36 -0.26 11.46
CA VAL A 457 2.91 0.27 12.72
C VAL A 457 2.31 -0.48 13.91
N MET A 458 1.00 -0.74 13.89
CA MET A 458 0.31 -1.53 14.91
C MET A 458 0.89 -2.94 15.01
N ILE A 459 1.19 -3.61 13.90
CA ILE A 459 1.84 -4.93 13.89
C ILE A 459 3.18 -4.88 14.62
N GLY A 460 3.98 -3.84 14.40
CA GLY A 460 5.24 -3.64 15.13
C GLY A 460 5.03 -3.47 16.63
N GLU A 461 4.09 -2.61 17.03
CA GLU A 461 3.74 -2.37 18.44
C GLU A 461 3.19 -3.61 19.13
N ARG A 462 2.33 -4.37 18.44
CA ARG A 462 1.74 -5.61 18.95
C ARG A 462 2.79 -6.69 19.09
N ALA A 463 3.62 -6.88 18.06
CA ALA A 463 4.69 -7.87 18.09
C ALA A 463 5.71 -7.56 19.18
N ALA A 464 6.05 -6.29 19.42
CA ALA A 464 6.94 -5.87 20.49
C ALA A 464 6.47 -6.38 21.88
N ALA A 465 5.16 -6.47 22.10
CA ALA A 465 4.59 -7.01 23.35
C ALA A 465 4.69 -8.54 23.47
N PHE A 466 5.06 -9.26 22.41
CA PHE A 466 5.34 -10.70 22.47
C PHE A 466 6.79 -11.03 22.82
N PHE A 467 7.66 -10.02 22.91
CA PHE A 467 9.02 -10.19 23.42
C PHE A 467 8.99 -9.98 24.93
N SER A 468 9.52 -10.96 25.67
CA SER A 468 9.62 -10.98 27.13
C SER A 468 10.94 -10.40 27.61
#